data_AF-A0A7K4HBD2-F1
#
_entry.id   AF-A0A7K4HBD2-F1
#
_cell.length_a   1.000
_cell.length_b   1.000
_cell.length_c   1.000
_cell.angle_alpha   90.00
_cell.angle_beta   90.00
_cell.angle_gamma   90.00
#
_symmetry.space_group_name_H-M   'P 1'
#
loop_
_entity.id
_entity.type
_entity.pdbx_description
1 polymer ?
#
loop_
_entity_poly.entity_id
_entity_poly.type
_entity_poly.pdbx_seq_one_letter_code
_entity_poly.pdbx_strand_id
1 'polypeptide(L)'
;MPYIIVQIWYPTDIATEVTEKFFEVVKEMPFDRSLAKETIQVASNTNKNGIEVLSIAEVKQGKLEEAWAWGRKRMGYFQGIKGLEYDMRLWSTLAEALEGTDYSLPE
;
A
#
# COMPACT_ATOMS: atom_id res chain seq x y z
N MET A 1 2.21 -6.57 14.45
CA MET A 1 2.84 -6.44 13.14
C MET A 1 2.05 -5.44 12.34
N PRO A 2 2.62 -4.29 11.98
CA PRO A 2 1.81 -3.19 11.47
C PRO A 2 1.41 -3.46 10.03
N TYR A 3 0.46 -2.66 9.55
CA TYR A 3 0.01 -2.66 8.18
C TYR A 3 0.63 -1.50 7.42
N ILE A 4 1.11 -1.78 6.21
CA ILE A 4 1.35 -0.75 5.20
C ILE A 4 0.10 -0.66 4.35
N ILE A 5 -0.48 0.52 4.30
CA ILE A 5 -1.67 0.83 3.51
C ILE A 5 -1.25 1.80 2.41
N VAL A 6 -1.46 1.42 1.16
CA VAL A 6 -1.28 2.30 0.01
C VAL A 6 -2.65 2.59 -0.58
N GLN A 7 -2.97 3.87 -0.71
CA GLN A 7 -4.18 4.34 -1.37
C GLN A 7 -3.78 5.23 -2.53
N ILE A 8 -4.42 5.05 -3.69
CA ILE A 8 -4.11 5.76 -4.94
C ILE A 8 -5.40 6.35 -5.48
N TRP A 9 -5.34 7.56 -6.01
CA TRP A 9 -6.45 8.24 -6.69
C TRP A 9 -5.99 8.73 -8.04
N TYR A 10 -6.83 8.55 -9.06
CA TYR A 10 -6.56 9.10 -10.39
C TYR A 10 -7.85 9.33 -11.20
N PRO A 11 -7.88 10.33 -12.09
CA PRO A 11 -8.95 10.52 -13.07
C PRO A 11 -9.20 9.29 -13.95
N THR A 12 -10.43 9.11 -14.44
CA THR A 12 -10.80 7.97 -15.28
C THR A 12 -10.19 8.00 -16.68
N ASP A 13 -9.84 9.18 -17.20
CA ASP A 13 -9.25 9.37 -18.53
C ASP A 13 -7.82 8.83 -18.63
N ILE A 14 -7.10 8.71 -17.51
CA ILE A 14 -5.75 8.12 -17.43
C ILE A 14 -5.74 6.65 -16.99
N ALA A 15 -6.91 6.00 -16.88
CA ALA A 15 -7.00 4.65 -16.31
C ALA A 15 -6.16 3.60 -17.05
N THR A 16 -6.11 3.68 -18.39
CA THR A 16 -5.30 2.78 -19.22
C THR A 16 -3.81 2.95 -18.94
N GLU A 17 -3.31 4.19 -18.90
CA GLU A 17 -1.91 4.51 -18.61
C GLU A 17 -1.48 3.96 -17.24
N VAL A 18 -2.31 4.17 -16.21
CA VAL A 18 -2.05 3.67 -14.86
C VAL A 18 -2.03 2.14 -14.83
N THR A 19 -2.93 1.49 -15.56
CA THR A 19 -3.04 0.02 -15.62
C THR A 19 -1.83 -0.60 -16.33
N GLU A 20 -1.40 -0.02 -17.45
CA GLU A 20 -0.21 -0.45 -18.18
C GLU A 20 1.04 -0.30 -17.32
N LYS A 21 1.21 0.86 -16.67
CA LYS A 21 2.32 1.08 -15.72
C LYS A 21 2.28 0.07 -14.57
N PHE A 22 1.10 -0.22 -14.02
CA PHE A 22 0.97 -1.21 -12.96
C PHE A 22 1.47 -2.59 -13.39
N PHE A 23 1.10 -3.04 -14.60
CA PHE A 23 1.59 -4.33 -15.11
C PHE A 23 3.08 -4.35 -15.39
N GLU A 24 3.67 -3.24 -15.85
CA GLU A 24 5.13 -3.11 -15.96
C GLU A 24 5.81 -3.24 -14.59
N VAL A 25 5.34 -2.48 -13.59
CA VAL A 25 5.91 -2.49 -12.24
C VAL A 25 5.77 -3.85 -11.57
N VAL A 26 4.65 -4.56 -11.74
CA VAL A 26 4.48 -5.92 -11.18
C VAL A 26 5.45 -6.92 -11.80
N LYS A 27 5.84 -6.74 -13.07
CA LYS A 27 6.84 -7.60 -13.73
C LYS A 27 8.26 -7.29 -13.27
N GLU A 28 8.62 -6.02 -13.16
CA GLU A 28 9.97 -5.60 -12.75
C GLU A 28 10.20 -5.77 -11.25
N MET A 29 9.18 -5.47 -10.45
CA MET A 29 9.22 -5.43 -9.00
C MET A 29 7.99 -6.17 -8.44
N PRO A 30 7.95 -7.52 -8.59
CA PRO A 30 6.86 -8.32 -8.04
C PRO A 30 6.81 -8.18 -6.53
N PHE A 31 5.62 -8.44 -5.96
CA PHE A 31 5.43 -8.34 -4.51
C PHE A 31 6.39 -9.28 -3.75
N ASP A 32 7.21 -8.69 -2.89
CA ASP A 32 8.17 -9.44 -2.08
C ASP A 32 7.49 -10.05 -0.85
N ARG A 33 7.04 -11.30 -1.01
CA ARG A 33 6.39 -12.09 0.04
C ARG A 33 7.32 -12.41 1.22
N SER A 34 8.63 -12.14 1.13
CA SER A 34 9.53 -12.25 2.27
C SER A 34 9.37 -11.10 3.26
N LEU A 35 8.87 -9.94 2.81
CA LEU A 35 8.74 -8.72 3.62
C LEU A 35 7.37 -8.59 4.29
N ALA A 36 6.32 -9.00 3.59
CA ALA A 36 4.94 -8.81 4.04
C ALA A 36 4.01 -9.88 3.44
N LYS A 37 2.77 -9.92 3.93
CA LYS A 37 1.65 -10.69 3.38
C LYS A 37 0.61 -9.71 2.83
N GLU A 38 0.20 -9.88 1.58
CA GLU A 38 -0.92 -9.13 1.01
C GLU A 38 -2.22 -9.55 1.72
N THR A 39 -2.80 -8.65 2.52
CA THR A 39 -4.15 -8.83 3.08
C THR A 39 -5.19 -8.46 2.03
N ILE A 40 -4.94 -7.36 1.34
CA ILE A 40 -5.68 -6.92 0.15
C ILE A 40 -4.64 -6.54 -0.89
N GLN A 41 -4.53 -7.35 -1.94
CA GLN A 41 -3.58 -7.08 -3.02
C GLN A 41 -3.96 -5.81 -3.79
N VAL A 42 -5.19 -5.75 -4.31
CA VAL A 42 -5.77 -4.59 -4.99
C VAL A 42 -7.27 -4.63 -4.76
N ALA A 43 -7.82 -3.58 -4.16
CA ALA A 43 -9.23 -3.26 -4.20
C ALA A 43 -9.39 -1.95 -4.98
N SER A 44 -10.37 -1.87 -5.88
CA SER A 44 -10.60 -0.67 -6.68
C SER A 44 -12.06 -0.26 -6.65
N ASN A 45 -12.29 1.04 -6.71
CA ASN A 45 -13.60 1.65 -6.79
C ASN A 45 -13.57 2.79 -7.80
N THR A 46 -14.66 2.98 -8.54
CA THR A 46 -14.78 4.01 -9.57
C THR A 46 -16.04 4.82 -9.33
N ASN A 47 -15.92 6.14 -9.34
CA ASN A 47 -17.06 7.04 -9.22
C ASN A 47 -16.84 8.31 -10.07
N LYS A 48 -17.76 9.27 -9.96
CA LYS A 48 -17.73 10.53 -10.73
C LYS A 48 -16.47 11.39 -10.50
N ASN A 49 -15.71 11.16 -9.44
CA ASN A 49 -14.50 11.90 -9.11
C ASN A 49 -13.21 11.19 -9.58
N GLY A 50 -13.32 9.98 -10.16
CA GLY A 50 -12.17 9.20 -10.59
C GLY A 50 -12.19 7.76 -10.10
N ILE A 51 -11.01 7.17 -10.07
CA ILE A 51 -10.74 5.82 -9.60
C ILE A 51 -9.92 5.91 -8.32
N GLU A 52 -10.30 5.09 -7.35
CA GLU A 52 -9.62 4.91 -6.09
C GLU A 52 -9.16 3.45 -5.98
N VAL A 53 -7.91 3.26 -5.58
CA VAL A 53 -7.30 1.95 -5.41
C VAL A 53 -6.72 1.85 -4.01
N LEU A 54 -6.92 0.71 -3.35
CA LEU A 54 -6.41 0.41 -2.03
C LEU A 54 -5.64 -0.91 -2.07
N SER A 55 -4.47 -0.94 -1.43
CA SER A 55 -3.77 -2.17 -1.08
C SER A 55 -3.36 -2.14 0.39
N ILE A 56 -3.40 -3.32 1.02
CA ILE A 56 -3.08 -3.51 2.43
C ILE A 56 -2.14 -4.71 2.55
N ALA A 57 -0.98 -4.49 3.16
CA ALA A 57 -0.01 -5.53 3.44
C ALA A 57 0.32 -5.57 4.93
N GLU A 58 0.19 -6.75 5.53
CA GLU A 58 0.64 -7.05 6.88
C GLU A 58 2.15 -7.31 6.85
N VAL A 59 2.92 -6.46 7.52
CA VAL A 59 4.39 -6.54 7.53
C VAL A 59 4.84 -7.74 8.36
N LYS A 60 5.91 -8.45 7.97
CA LYS A 60 6.46 -9.53 8.80
C LYS A 60 7.37 -9.01 9.91
N GLN A 61 7.50 -9.80 10.98
CA GLN A 61 8.31 -9.43 12.15
C GLN A 61 9.74 -9.03 11.76
N GLY A 62 10.18 -7.87 12.24
CA GLY A 62 11.51 -7.31 11.94
C GLY A 62 11.69 -6.78 10.52
N LYS A 63 10.65 -6.74 9.67
CA LYS A 63 10.74 -6.34 8.26
C LYS A 63 10.18 -4.97 7.92
N LEU A 64 9.84 -4.16 8.93
CA LEU A 64 9.21 -2.85 8.70
C LEU A 64 10.03 -1.91 7.82
N GLU A 65 11.30 -1.69 8.14
CA GLU A 65 12.13 -0.75 7.37
C GLU A 65 12.30 -1.19 5.92
N GLU A 66 12.59 -2.49 5.71
CA GLU A 66 12.73 -3.10 4.39
C GLU A 66 11.42 -3.02 3.59
N ALA A 67 10.28 -3.36 4.20
CA ALA A 67 8.97 -3.29 3.59
C ALA A 67 8.57 -1.84 3.23
N TRP A 68 8.87 -0.88 4.10
CA TRP A 68 8.59 0.54 3.88
C TRP A 68 9.46 1.12 2.76
N ALA A 69 10.73 0.76 2.71
CA ALA A 69 11.63 1.14 1.61
C ALA A 69 11.18 0.51 0.28
N TRP A 70 10.80 -0.77 0.30
CA TRP A 70 10.27 -1.47 -0.87
C TRP A 70 8.99 -0.79 -1.40
N GLY A 71 8.05 -0.46 -0.50
CA GLY A 71 6.81 0.25 -0.85
C GLY A 71 7.07 1.62 -1.48
N ARG A 72 7.95 2.44 -0.89
CA ARG A 72 8.34 3.74 -1.45
C ARG A 72 8.98 3.62 -2.83
N LYS A 73 9.91 2.67 -2.99
CA LYS A 73 10.55 2.43 -4.29
C LYS A 73 9.52 2.02 -5.35
N ARG A 74 8.58 1.14 -4.99
CA ARG A 74 7.48 0.73 -5.89
C ARG A 74 6.60 1.91 -6.29
N MET A 75 6.25 2.79 -5.34
CA MET A 75 5.45 3.98 -5.65
C MET A 75 6.20 5.04 -6.48
N GLY A 76 7.53 5.06 -6.43
CA GLY A 76 8.37 5.91 -7.28
C GLY A 76 8.09 5.73 -8.78
N TYR A 77 7.72 4.54 -9.23
CA TYR A 77 7.39 4.26 -10.62
C TYR A 77 6.13 4.99 -11.13
N PHE A 78 5.26 5.44 -10.23
CA PHE A 78 4.00 6.11 -10.58
C PHE A 78 4.09 7.64 -10.44
N GLN A 79 5.15 8.19 -9.85
CA GLN A 79 5.29 9.64 -9.58
C GLN A 79 5.24 10.54 -10.83
N GLY A 80 5.54 9.99 -12.01
CA GLY A 80 5.51 10.72 -13.27
C GLY A 80 4.12 10.82 -13.92
N ILE A 81 3.14 10.03 -13.46
CA ILE A 81 1.81 9.99 -14.06
C ILE A 81 1.00 11.20 -13.58
N LYS A 82 0.71 12.12 -14.50
CA LYS A 82 -0.02 13.35 -14.18
C LYS A 82 -1.44 13.03 -13.73
N GLY A 83 -1.85 13.57 -12.59
CA GLY A 83 -3.18 13.36 -12.03
C GLY A 83 -3.31 12.11 -11.16
N LEU A 84 -2.27 11.27 -11.08
CA LEU A 84 -2.20 10.21 -10.09
C LEU A 84 -1.63 10.76 -8.78
N GLU A 85 -2.38 10.56 -7.71
CA GLU A 85 -1.97 10.86 -6.34
C GLU A 85 -1.97 9.57 -5.53
N TYR A 86 -1.12 9.50 -4.50
CA TYR A 86 -1.13 8.36 -3.58
C TYR A 86 -0.77 8.79 -2.16
N ASP A 87 -1.22 7.98 -1.21
CA ASP A 87 -0.87 8.06 0.20
C ASP A 87 -0.37 6.69 0.66
N MET A 88 0.75 6.67 1.39
CA MET A 88 1.32 5.45 1.97
C MET A 88 1.45 5.63 3.48
N ARG A 89 0.67 4.85 4.23
CA ARG A 89 0.54 4.98 5.68
C ARG A 89 0.97 3.71 6.39
N LEU A 90 1.52 3.90 7.60
CA LEU A 90 1.81 2.84 8.55
C LEU A 90 0.72 2.82 9.61
N TRP A 91 0.06 1.68 9.80
CA TRP A 91 -1.00 1.51 10.80
C TRP A 91 -0.58 0.42 11.78
N SER A 92 -0.44 0.78 13.05
CA SER A 92 -0.13 -0.17 14.12
C SER A 92 -1.30 -1.14 14.34
N THR A 93 -1.01 -2.38 14.75
CA THR A 93 -2.05 -3.22 15.33
C THR A 93 -2.48 -2.66 16.68
N LEU A 94 -3.61 -3.15 17.21
CA LEU A 94 -4.02 -2.81 18.56
C LEU A 94 -2.93 -3.17 19.59
N ALA A 95 -2.31 -4.36 19.48
CA ALA A 95 -1.23 -4.77 20.37
C ALA A 95 -0.03 -3.79 20.35
N GLU A 96 0.37 -3.33 19.16
CA GLU A 96 1.45 -2.35 19.00
C GLU A 96 1.06 -0.96 19.50
N ALA A 97 -0.20 -0.56 19.29
CA ALA A 97 -0.69 0.73 19.77
C ALA A 97 -0.80 0.81 21.30
N LEU A 98 -0.98 -0.34 21.97
CA LEU A 98 -1.07 -0.44 23.43
C LEU A 98 0.29 -0.66 24.11
N GLU A 99 1.36 -0.93 23.35
CA GLU A 99 2.70 -1.11 23.89
C GLU A 99 3.17 0.15 24.63
N GLY A 100 3.52 0.02 25.91
CA GLY A 100 3.92 1.14 26.76
C GLY A 100 2.77 1.95 27.37
N THR A 101 1.52 1.51 27.19
CA THR A 101 0.34 2.09 27.87
C THR A 101 -0.08 1.25 29.08
N ASP A 102 -0.95 1.79 29.94
CA ASP A 102 -1.53 1.08 31.09
C ASP A 102 -2.66 0.10 30.71
N TYR A 103 -3.00 -0.01 29.43
CA TYR A 103 -4.11 -0.82 28.93
C TYR A 103 -3.63 -2.14 28.33
N SER A 104 -4.36 -3.22 28.60
CA SER A 104 -4.11 -4.54 28.02
C SER A 104 -5.23 -4.95 27.05
N LEU A 105 -4.92 -5.87 26.15
CA LEU A 105 -5.94 -6.55 25.34
C LEU A 105 -6.93 -7.31 26.26
N PRO A 106 -8.24 -7.26 26.00
CA PRO A 106 -9.21 -8.14 26.66
C PRO A 106 -8.89 -9.61 26.36
N GLU A 107 -9.20 -10.50 27.32
CA GLU A 107 -9.15 -11.96 27.12
C GLU A 107 -10.16 -12.45 26.08
#